data_AF-A0A0G0NHX8-F1
#
_entry.id   AF-A0A0G0NHX8-F1
#
_cell.length_a   1.000
_cell.length_b   1.000
_cell.length_c   1.000
_cell.angle_alpha   90.00
_cell.angle_beta   90.00
_cell.angle_gamma   90.00
#
_symmetry.space_group_name_H-M   'P 1'
#
loop_
_entity.id
_entity.type
_entity.pdbx_description
1 polymer ?
#
loop_
_entity_poly.entity_id
_entity_poly.type
_entity_poly.pdbx_seq_one_letter_code
_entity_poly.pdbx_strand_id
1 'polypeptide(L)'
;MIFNKFPRKIFSIAIVGIIILSIFIFFNERTSNKVEAGPINEHNVWGFAWSGEDDNGDNVADSMIGWINFNNCRIHNPGPPESLTDCKPTKYGVRIDTNTGMFSGYAWASTGPDASGNPTGVGWIQFNPSGPYPAGPNYSVCVDLPSASGQPCEDLNDYEVAGWARAYRAVNPEGQTLGGWDGWIKFRGTTQDGNNYGVYIDTATTPASFRGYAWGGDDSLSEAVVGWIKFSGITQDGNDYGVYTNLGATVSTPPTVVANGVTGDFCAQSPTGNARFNWTYTPGSGGAQNQYHLQVYDVSIDPDNSPSTVDITSLPGNSSSFSNVNVKTAPGANELSYNAEYCWRVEVWDGDGNKSEWSLPTCLGGGELIDAGSLLGTRFRTPRFPYPSVDFHWDPDPVVESQVVQFCSVQEVININIDNPPVGPGPEDYSYNESCPIDPTKVTKCYNDLSGNGDGALCSIWSWLIPDPANDFQYGFGSGSTAKNPYGKFSVGALVSPQNVTLRVGEDNGQSGLYSCRFTKSLTGGGLPLPKWREISPF
;
A
#
# COMPACT_ATOMS: atom_id res chain seq x y z
N MET A 1 76.85 -28.16 20.26
CA MET A 1 77.30 -28.26 18.85
C MET A 1 76.17 -28.90 18.03
N ILE A 2 75.17 -28.13 17.60
CA ILE A 2 74.15 -28.37 16.53
C ILE A 2 73.37 -27.04 16.50
N PHE A 3 73.89 -25.99 15.86
CA PHE A 3 73.17 -24.76 15.50
C PHE A 3 74.15 -23.93 14.66
N ASN A 4 74.52 -24.42 13.47
CA ASN A 4 75.43 -23.63 12.61
C ASN A 4 75.14 -23.72 11.12
N LYS A 5 73.92 -24.14 10.74
CA LYS A 5 73.48 -24.12 9.33
C LYS A 5 71.98 -23.78 9.21
N PHE A 6 71.49 -22.82 9.99
CA PHE A 6 70.29 -22.13 9.53
C PHE A 6 70.72 -21.20 8.38
N PRO A 7 70.25 -21.40 7.15
CA PRO A 7 70.68 -20.59 6.02
C PRO A 7 70.26 -19.14 6.31
N ARG A 8 71.26 -18.25 6.45
CA ARG A 8 71.08 -16.82 6.73
C ARG A 8 69.97 -16.17 5.89
N LYS A 9 69.73 -16.68 4.69
CA LYS A 9 68.67 -16.24 3.78
C LYS A 9 67.25 -16.43 4.32
N ILE A 10 66.94 -17.53 5.01
CA ILE A 10 65.60 -17.80 5.56
C ILE A 10 65.30 -16.84 6.71
N PHE A 11 66.29 -16.55 7.55
CA PHE A 11 66.14 -15.62 8.67
C PHE A 11 65.89 -14.18 8.18
N SER A 12 66.60 -13.74 7.14
CA SER A 12 66.37 -12.41 6.54
C SER A 12 64.98 -12.28 5.91
N ILE A 13 64.46 -13.33 5.26
CA ILE A 13 63.11 -13.31 4.67
C ILE A 13 62.03 -13.20 5.77
N ALA A 14 62.17 -13.95 6.86
CA ALA A 14 61.23 -13.91 7.98
C ALA A 14 61.17 -12.51 8.63
N ILE A 15 62.32 -11.86 8.83
CA ILE A 15 62.37 -10.51 9.40
C ILE A 15 61.69 -9.49 8.48
N VAL A 16 61.95 -9.55 7.17
CA VAL A 16 61.30 -8.64 6.20
C VAL A 16 59.79 -8.86 6.18
N GLY A 17 59.33 -10.12 6.26
CA GLY A 17 57.91 -10.46 6.35
C GLY A 17 57.24 -9.87 7.59
N ILE A 18 57.89 -9.95 8.76
CA ILE A 18 57.37 -9.36 10.01
C ILE A 18 57.31 -7.83 9.89
N ILE A 19 58.35 -7.19 9.36
CA ILE A 19 58.36 -5.72 9.19
C ILE A 19 57.25 -5.27 8.24
N ILE A 20 57.04 -5.96 7.12
CA ILE A 20 55.95 -5.64 6.18
C ILE A 20 54.59 -5.83 6.84
N LEU A 21 54.40 -6.92 7.61
CA LEU A 21 53.15 -7.18 8.32
C LEU A 21 52.88 -6.11 9.40
N SER A 22 53.91 -5.72 10.16
CA SER A 22 53.80 -4.66 11.17
C SER A 22 53.50 -3.30 10.54
N ILE A 23 54.12 -2.98 9.40
CA ILE A 23 53.81 -1.79 8.61
C ILE A 23 52.35 -1.85 8.11
N PHE A 24 51.90 -3.00 7.61
CA PHE A 24 50.53 -3.16 7.13
C PHE A 24 49.51 -3.00 8.25
N ILE A 25 49.75 -3.60 9.43
CA ILE A 25 48.91 -3.42 10.63
C ILE A 25 48.90 -1.95 11.05
N PHE A 26 50.07 -1.31 11.14
CA PHE A 26 50.19 0.09 11.54
C PHE A 26 49.51 1.07 10.58
N PHE A 27 49.59 0.82 9.26
CA PHE A 27 48.92 1.65 8.26
C PHE A 27 47.42 1.36 8.16
N ASN A 28 46.96 0.13 8.41
CA ASN A 28 45.54 -0.21 8.44
C ASN A 28 44.84 0.33 9.70
N GLU A 29 45.57 0.49 10.81
CA GLU A 29 45.08 1.23 11.98
C GLU A 29 45.15 2.76 11.79
N ARG A 30 46.03 3.26 10.91
CA ARG A 30 46.19 4.69 10.60
C ARG A 30 45.42 5.18 9.38
N THR A 31 44.70 4.34 8.65
CA THR A 31 43.63 4.84 7.78
C THR A 31 42.59 5.44 8.68
N SER A 32 42.77 6.74 8.96
CA SER A 32 41.89 7.64 9.68
C SER A 32 40.47 7.23 9.33
N ASN A 33 39.71 6.83 10.34
CA ASN A 33 38.26 6.67 10.22
C ASN A 33 37.74 8.01 9.72
N LYS A 34 37.64 8.15 8.40
CA LYS A 34 36.99 9.29 7.80
C LYS A 34 35.58 9.21 8.36
N VAL A 35 35.24 10.20 9.15
CA VAL A 35 33.92 10.34 9.73
C VAL A 35 32.99 10.67 8.58
N GLU A 36 32.56 9.64 7.86
CA GLU A 36 31.45 9.71 6.93
C GLU A 36 30.22 9.43 7.76
N ALA A 37 29.41 10.46 7.98
CA ALA A 37 28.06 10.21 8.42
C ALA A 37 27.38 9.33 7.38
N GLY A 38 26.54 8.40 7.86
CA GLY A 38 25.65 7.66 6.99
C GLY A 38 24.84 8.61 6.09
N PRO A 39 24.22 8.08 5.03
CA PRO A 39 23.42 8.91 4.13
C PRO A 39 22.33 9.65 4.92
N ILE A 40 22.01 10.88 4.50
CA ILE A 40 21.24 11.87 5.27
C ILE A 40 19.85 11.39 5.74
N ASN A 41 19.29 10.41 5.01
CA ASN A 41 18.01 9.76 5.27
C ASN A 41 18.06 8.72 6.41
N GLU A 42 19.22 8.47 7.00
CA GLU A 42 19.36 7.53 8.11
C GLU A 42 19.41 8.21 9.49
N HIS A 43 19.54 9.54 9.57
CA HIS A 43 19.56 10.26 10.84
C HIS A 43 18.13 10.50 11.34
N ASN A 44 17.85 10.15 12.59
CA ASN A 44 16.54 10.31 13.22
C ASN A 44 16.62 11.09 14.54
N VAL A 45 17.72 11.81 14.77
CA VAL A 45 17.89 12.76 15.88
C VAL A 45 18.32 14.11 15.29
N TRP A 46 17.66 15.19 15.70
CA TRP A 46 17.93 16.54 15.20
C TRP A 46 17.69 17.61 16.27
N GLY A 47 18.04 18.85 15.97
CA GLY A 47 17.87 19.99 16.87
C GLY A 47 19.15 20.36 17.63
N PHE A 48 18.98 21.06 18.74
CA PHE A 48 20.08 21.68 19.47
C PHE A 48 19.99 21.37 20.97
N ALA A 49 21.11 20.95 21.54
CA ALA A 49 21.32 20.96 22.98
C ALA A 49 22.22 22.15 23.37
N TRP A 50 22.22 22.50 24.64
CA TRP A 50 23.02 23.60 25.16
C TRP A 50 23.98 23.11 26.24
N SER A 51 25.26 23.50 26.13
CA SER A 51 26.27 23.31 27.17
C SER A 51 26.60 24.68 27.81
N GLY A 52 26.27 24.83 29.09
CA GLY A 52 26.31 26.11 29.81
C GLY A 52 25.85 25.97 31.25
N GLU A 53 26.59 26.59 32.17
CA GLU A 53 26.14 26.85 33.54
C GLU A 53 25.58 28.27 33.64
N ASP A 54 24.47 28.41 34.36
CA ASP A 54 23.97 29.68 34.89
C ASP A 54 24.56 29.82 36.30
N ASP A 55 25.78 30.33 36.37
CA ASP A 55 26.56 30.39 37.61
C ASP A 55 25.98 31.39 38.61
N ASN A 56 25.14 32.31 38.13
CA ASN A 56 24.63 33.43 38.91
C ASN A 56 23.10 33.35 39.20
N GLY A 57 22.39 32.39 38.59
CA GLY A 57 20.96 32.15 38.81
C GLY A 57 20.03 33.12 38.06
N ASP A 58 20.53 33.88 37.08
CA ASP A 58 19.75 34.80 36.25
C ASP A 58 19.14 34.14 35.00
N ASN A 59 19.31 32.82 34.86
CA ASN A 59 19.00 32.03 33.68
C ASN A 59 19.79 32.44 32.44
N VAL A 60 20.98 33.03 32.61
CA VAL A 60 21.94 33.33 31.55
C VAL A 60 23.14 32.41 31.72
N ALA A 61 23.53 31.73 30.65
CA ALA A 61 24.71 30.89 30.68
C ALA A 61 25.97 31.75 30.77
N ASP A 62 26.68 31.66 31.88
CA ASP A 62 27.84 32.50 32.21
C ASP A 62 29.14 31.97 31.61
N SER A 63 29.26 30.65 31.41
CA SER A 63 30.41 30.02 30.77
C SER A 63 30.11 28.60 30.25
N MET A 64 30.78 28.18 29.16
CA MET A 64 30.96 26.82 28.57
C MET A 64 30.91 26.86 27.02
N ILE A 65 30.59 25.75 26.37
CA ILE A 65 30.80 25.45 24.94
C ILE A 65 29.67 25.94 24.05
N GLY A 66 28.49 26.18 24.62
CA GLY A 66 27.33 26.69 23.92
C GLY A 66 26.56 25.62 23.14
N TRP A 67 26.12 25.96 21.93
CA TRP A 67 25.20 25.14 21.14
C TRP A 67 25.86 23.87 20.60
N ILE A 68 25.20 22.73 20.85
CA ILE A 68 25.52 21.42 20.29
C ILE A 68 24.43 21.05 19.28
N ASN A 69 24.81 20.98 18.01
CA ASN A 69 23.92 20.69 16.89
C ASN A 69 23.91 19.19 16.57
N PHE A 70 22.74 18.55 16.64
CA PHE A 70 22.56 17.12 16.36
C PHE A 70 22.28 16.81 14.89
N ASN A 71 21.77 17.79 14.14
CA ASN A 71 21.65 17.88 12.68
C ASN A 71 20.87 19.18 12.37
N ASN A 72 21.14 19.86 11.25
CA ASN A 72 20.49 21.12 10.88
C ASN A 72 19.21 20.95 10.03
N CYS A 73 18.71 19.73 9.93
CA CYS A 73 17.47 19.43 9.25
C CYS A 73 16.29 19.43 10.22
N ARG A 74 15.33 20.34 9.94
CA ARG A 74 14.14 20.75 10.72
C ARG A 74 13.69 19.73 11.78
N ILE A 75 13.30 20.19 12.97
CA ILE A 75 12.28 21.24 13.19
C ILE A 75 12.76 22.32 14.18
N HIS A 76 12.82 23.59 13.76
CA HIS A 76 12.49 24.73 14.62
C HIS A 76 12.14 25.97 13.78
N ASN A 77 10.86 26.11 13.49
CA ASN A 77 10.14 27.37 13.67
C ASN A 77 8.66 26.99 13.94
N PRO A 78 7.94 27.58 14.92
CA PRO A 78 6.56 27.20 15.24
C PRO A 78 5.52 27.65 14.19
N GLY A 79 5.93 27.87 12.95
CA GLY A 79 5.04 28.10 11.81
C GLY A 79 4.63 26.78 11.13
N PRO A 80 3.63 26.81 10.23
CA PRO A 80 3.21 25.63 9.46
C PRO A 80 4.41 24.96 8.78
N PRO A 81 4.35 23.64 8.50
CA PRO A 81 5.47 22.86 8.01
C PRO A 81 5.91 23.36 6.62
N GLU A 82 6.77 24.37 6.58
CA GLU A 82 7.47 24.74 5.37
C GLU A 82 8.46 23.62 5.09
N SER A 83 8.07 22.79 4.11
CA SER A 83 8.84 21.89 3.27
C SER A 83 10.27 21.53 3.75
N LEU A 84 10.52 20.22 3.87
CA LEU A 84 11.84 19.58 4.00
C LEU A 84 12.91 20.02 2.95
N THR A 85 12.59 20.92 2.02
CA THR A 85 13.46 21.31 0.89
C THR A 85 14.56 22.31 1.24
N ASP A 86 14.53 22.99 2.40
CA ASP A 86 15.58 23.97 2.76
C ASP A 86 16.68 23.40 3.68
N CYS A 87 16.65 22.08 3.85
CA CYS A 87 17.73 21.30 4.43
C CYS A 87 18.97 21.32 3.53
N LYS A 88 19.95 22.17 3.84
CA LYS A 88 21.29 21.94 3.27
C LYS A 88 21.82 20.63 3.83
N PRO A 89 22.13 19.64 2.98
CA PRO A 89 22.58 18.35 3.47
C PRO A 89 23.89 18.51 4.24
N THR A 90 23.81 18.47 5.57
CA THR A 90 24.99 18.35 6.42
C THR A 90 25.46 16.90 6.37
N LYS A 91 26.77 16.71 6.26
CA LYS A 91 27.40 15.38 6.22
C LYS A 91 27.60 14.79 7.62
N TYR A 92 26.72 15.14 8.56
CA TYR A 92 26.73 14.68 9.94
C TYR A 92 25.32 14.61 10.51
N GLY A 93 25.14 13.74 11.49
CA GLY A 93 23.91 13.56 12.23
C GLY A 93 24.04 12.43 13.23
N VAL A 94 23.10 12.40 14.19
CA VAL A 94 22.96 11.33 15.18
C VAL A 94 21.80 10.42 14.76
N ARG A 95 21.99 9.12 14.92
CA ARG A 95 20.98 8.08 14.63
C ARG A 95 20.82 7.17 15.83
N ILE A 96 19.57 6.81 16.13
CA ILE A 96 19.20 5.76 17.06
C ILE A 96 18.67 4.59 16.24
N ASP A 97 19.26 3.42 16.43
CA ASP A 97 18.72 2.18 15.89
C ASP A 97 17.44 1.81 16.65
N THR A 98 16.30 1.79 15.95
CA THR A 98 14.98 1.53 16.56
C THR A 98 14.80 0.09 17.03
N ASN A 99 15.71 -0.83 16.67
CA ASN A 99 15.67 -2.21 17.12
C ASN A 99 16.57 -2.43 18.34
N THR A 100 17.72 -1.76 18.37
CA THR A 100 18.76 -1.99 19.41
C THR A 100 18.90 -0.86 20.41
N GLY A 101 18.26 0.29 20.19
CA GLY A 101 18.37 1.47 21.04
C GLY A 101 19.75 2.15 20.99
N MET A 102 20.70 1.60 20.23
CA MET A 102 22.07 2.10 20.17
C MET A 102 22.16 3.38 19.35
N PHE A 103 22.92 4.35 19.86
CA PHE A 103 23.19 5.57 19.13
C PHE A 103 24.41 5.39 18.23
N SER A 104 24.46 6.16 17.14
CA SER A 104 25.59 6.24 16.22
C SER A 104 25.67 7.63 15.60
N GLY A 105 26.80 7.92 14.96
CA GLY A 105 27.03 9.21 14.30
C GLY A 105 27.60 10.27 15.23
N TYR A 106 27.47 11.53 14.79
CA TYR A 106 28.18 12.66 15.37
C TYR A 106 27.29 13.89 15.47
N ALA A 107 27.38 14.60 16.59
CA ALA A 107 26.91 15.96 16.75
C ALA A 107 28.08 16.95 16.61
N TRP A 108 27.77 18.22 16.35
CA TRP A 108 28.75 19.28 16.19
C TRP A 108 28.49 20.42 17.17
N ALA A 109 29.45 20.69 18.04
CA ALA A 109 29.46 21.88 18.87
C ALA A 109 30.25 22.98 18.15
N SER A 110 29.54 23.94 17.55
CA SER A 110 30.16 24.96 16.71
C SER A 110 30.89 26.03 17.51
N THR A 111 31.96 26.57 16.92
CA THR A 111 32.68 27.71 17.47
C THR A 111 32.07 29.04 17.08
N GLY A 112 31.48 29.76 18.04
CA GLY A 112 31.46 31.22 17.99
C GLY A 112 32.81 31.77 18.47
N PRO A 113 33.23 32.98 18.08
CA PRO A 113 34.28 33.66 18.83
C PRO A 113 33.78 33.98 20.24
N ASP A 114 34.60 33.78 21.27
CA ASP A 114 34.37 34.41 22.56
C ASP A 114 34.40 35.95 22.44
N ALA A 115 34.11 36.65 23.54
CA ALA A 115 34.19 38.11 23.60
C ALA A 115 35.57 38.68 23.20
N SER A 116 36.62 37.84 23.14
CA SER A 116 37.98 38.18 22.74
C SER A 116 38.31 37.78 21.29
N GLY A 117 37.38 37.20 20.53
CA GLY A 117 37.58 36.77 19.15
C GLY A 117 38.14 35.35 18.99
N ASN A 118 38.33 34.59 20.07
CA ASN A 118 38.89 33.23 20.00
C ASN A 118 37.78 32.21 19.72
N PRO A 119 37.98 31.24 18.82
CA PRO A 119 36.98 30.21 18.57
C PRO A 119 36.74 29.35 19.83
N THR A 120 35.49 29.30 20.32
CA THR A 120 35.07 28.51 21.48
C THR A 120 34.17 27.36 21.08
N GLY A 121 34.60 26.11 21.24
CA GLY A 121 33.77 24.96 20.92
C GLY A 121 34.50 23.62 21.10
N VAL A 122 33.73 22.56 21.39
CA VAL A 122 34.26 21.19 21.54
C VAL A 122 34.66 20.58 20.21
N GLY A 123 33.97 20.93 19.13
CA GLY A 123 34.08 20.25 17.85
C GLY A 123 33.11 19.05 17.76
N TRP A 124 33.60 17.91 17.30
CA TRP A 124 32.77 16.73 17.06
C TRP A 124 32.48 15.96 18.35
N ILE A 125 31.24 15.51 18.52
CA ILE A 125 30.84 14.61 19.61
C ILE A 125 30.35 13.30 18.99
N GLN A 126 31.03 12.19 19.24
CA GLN A 126 30.65 10.87 18.75
C GLN A 126 29.75 10.15 19.76
N PHE A 127 28.69 9.50 19.27
CA PHE A 127 27.73 8.77 20.12
C PHE A 127 27.98 7.27 20.23
N ASN A 128 28.84 6.71 19.38
CA ASN A 128 29.31 5.31 19.44
C ASN A 128 30.83 5.16 19.63
N PRO A 129 31.47 5.88 20.59
CA PRO A 129 32.91 5.74 20.81
C PRO A 129 33.26 4.34 21.30
N SER A 130 34.39 3.82 20.84
CA SER A 130 35.00 2.63 21.43
C SER A 130 35.63 2.97 22.79
N GLY A 131 35.52 2.05 23.75
CA GLY A 131 36.18 2.18 25.05
C GLY A 131 37.73 2.15 24.99
N PRO A 132 38.41 2.13 26.15
CA PRO A 132 37.85 1.96 27.49
C PRO A 132 37.08 3.20 27.97
N TYR A 133 35.96 2.98 28.65
CA TYR A 133 35.14 4.03 29.25
C TYR A 133 35.70 4.45 30.61
N PRO A 134 35.54 5.71 31.04
CA PRO A 134 36.12 6.19 32.32
C PRO A 134 35.60 5.44 33.54
N ALA A 135 34.32 5.09 33.53
CA ALA A 135 33.64 4.36 34.58
C ALA A 135 32.41 3.65 34.01
N GLY A 136 31.71 2.90 34.87
CA GLY A 136 30.41 2.35 34.53
C GLY A 136 29.42 3.45 34.10
N PRO A 137 28.54 3.18 33.12
CA PRO A 137 28.39 1.93 32.37
C PRO A 137 29.49 1.70 31.32
N ASN A 138 29.83 0.43 31.02
CA ASN A 138 30.89 0.08 30.06
C ASN A 138 30.37 -0.05 28.61
N TYR A 139 29.57 0.91 28.15
CA TYR A 139 29.01 0.95 26.80
C TYR A 139 28.80 2.39 26.31
N SER A 140 28.71 2.55 24.98
CA SER A 140 28.41 3.83 24.32
C SER A 140 26.93 4.21 24.44
N VAL A 141 26.54 5.41 24.03
CA VAL A 141 25.17 5.91 24.24
C VAL A 141 24.11 4.95 23.67
N CYS A 142 23.09 4.66 24.48
CA CYS A 142 21.90 3.91 24.08
C CYS A 142 20.65 4.37 24.85
N VAL A 143 19.47 4.08 24.30
CA VAL A 143 18.17 4.30 24.92
C VAL A 143 17.50 2.96 25.22
N ASP A 144 16.92 2.84 26.42
CA ASP A 144 16.10 1.69 26.83
C ASP A 144 14.78 1.70 26.03
N LEU A 145 14.59 0.75 25.10
CA LEU A 145 13.37 0.69 24.28
C LEU A 145 12.40 -0.39 24.81
N PRO A 146 11.09 -0.09 25.01
CA PRO A 146 10.12 -1.02 25.60
C PRO A 146 9.96 -2.36 24.86
N SER A 147 10.33 -2.41 23.58
CA SER A 147 10.12 -3.56 22.71
C SER A 147 11.41 -4.29 22.33
N ALA A 148 12.56 -3.85 22.84
CA ALA A 148 13.84 -4.47 22.55
C ALA A 148 14.28 -5.38 23.70
N SER A 149 15.01 -6.44 23.38
CA SER A 149 15.66 -7.33 24.36
C SER A 149 17.16 -7.49 24.02
N GLY A 150 18.02 -7.61 25.04
CA GLY A 150 19.47 -7.63 24.93
C GLY A 150 20.19 -6.28 24.73
N GLN A 151 19.55 -5.12 24.92
CA GLN A 151 20.24 -3.82 24.83
C GLN A 151 21.20 -3.59 26.01
N PRO A 152 22.32 -2.87 25.82
CA PRO A 152 23.24 -2.58 26.93
C PRO A 152 22.64 -1.76 28.08
N CYS A 153 21.63 -0.94 27.79
CA CYS A 153 20.94 -0.05 28.74
C CYS A 153 19.55 -0.53 29.14
N GLU A 154 19.27 -1.83 29.07
CA GLU A 154 18.02 -2.38 29.61
C GLU A 154 17.87 -2.10 31.11
N ASP A 155 16.61 -2.10 31.55
CA ASP A 155 16.19 -1.92 32.95
C ASP A 155 16.39 -0.50 33.51
N LEU A 156 16.49 0.51 32.64
CA LEU A 156 16.60 1.92 33.03
C LEU A 156 15.24 2.64 33.06
N ASN A 157 14.18 1.96 32.65
CA ASN A 157 12.81 2.41 32.35
C ASN A 157 12.67 2.90 30.90
N ASP A 158 11.52 2.61 30.29
CA ASP A 158 11.26 2.92 28.88
C ASP A 158 11.64 4.36 28.51
N TYR A 159 12.44 4.48 27.45
CA TYR A 159 12.93 5.72 26.82
C TYR A 159 14.00 6.50 27.60
N GLU A 160 14.61 5.89 28.61
CA GLU A 160 15.71 6.45 29.38
C GLU A 160 17.06 6.21 28.66
N VAL A 161 17.86 7.28 28.46
CA VAL A 161 19.15 7.25 27.74
C VAL A 161 20.35 7.14 28.70
N ALA A 162 21.28 6.21 28.45
CA ALA A 162 22.52 6.05 29.23
C ALA A 162 23.73 5.78 28.33
N GLY A 163 24.90 5.57 28.93
CA GLY A 163 26.14 5.31 28.23
C GLY A 163 27.02 6.55 28.10
N TRP A 164 28.05 6.43 27.26
CA TRP A 164 29.06 7.46 27.05
C TRP A 164 29.15 7.91 25.59
N ALA A 165 29.15 9.23 25.40
CA ALA A 165 29.62 9.87 24.18
C ALA A 165 31.03 10.41 24.38
N ARG A 166 31.72 10.74 23.28
CA ARG A 166 33.07 11.30 23.34
C ARG A 166 33.17 12.58 22.52
N ALA A 167 33.62 13.64 23.18
CA ALA A 167 34.11 14.85 22.56
C ALA A 167 35.46 14.57 21.90
N TYR A 168 35.58 14.85 20.61
CA TYR A 168 36.81 14.64 19.84
C TYR A 168 37.50 15.96 19.52
N ARG A 169 38.77 16.00 19.89
CA ARG A 169 39.72 16.98 19.38
C ARG A 169 39.98 16.71 17.90
N ALA A 170 39.71 17.70 17.04
CA ALA A 170 40.00 17.57 15.62
C ALA A 170 41.52 17.41 15.39
N VAL A 171 41.90 16.44 14.56
CA VAL A 171 43.29 16.19 14.17
C VAL A 171 43.37 16.35 12.65
N ASN A 172 44.32 17.13 12.16
CA ASN A 172 44.54 17.26 10.71
C ASN A 172 45.13 15.97 10.13
N PRO A 173 45.15 15.80 8.80
CA PRO A 173 45.76 14.63 8.16
C PRO A 173 47.23 14.38 8.55
N GLU A 174 47.94 15.44 8.95
CA GLU A 174 49.34 15.41 9.39
C GLU A 174 49.49 14.96 10.86
N GLY A 175 48.39 14.66 11.57
CA GLY A 175 48.39 14.17 12.95
C GLY A 175 48.51 15.28 14.00
N GLN A 176 48.44 16.55 13.61
CA GLN A 176 48.45 17.69 14.52
C GLN A 176 47.05 17.98 15.03
N THR A 177 46.94 18.18 16.34
CA THR A 177 45.69 18.61 16.94
C THR A 177 45.38 20.05 16.54
N LEU A 178 44.21 20.30 15.98
CA LEU A 178 43.76 21.63 15.56
C LEU A 178 43.18 22.46 16.73
N GLY A 179 43.46 22.07 17.97
CA GLY A 179 42.74 22.54 19.16
C GLY A 179 41.43 21.79 19.37
N GLY A 180 40.67 22.17 20.41
CA GLY A 180 39.43 21.51 20.80
C GLY A 180 39.58 20.61 22.03
N TRP A 181 38.44 20.12 22.49
CA TRP A 181 38.30 19.39 23.74
C TRP A 181 38.30 17.88 23.48
N ASP A 182 38.98 17.09 24.31
CA ASP A 182 38.90 15.61 24.28
C ASP A 182 38.41 15.16 25.65
N GLY A 183 37.30 14.44 25.69
CA GLY A 183 36.72 14.00 26.94
C GLY A 183 35.42 13.21 26.75
N TRP A 184 34.96 12.65 27.85
CA TRP A 184 33.81 11.78 27.88
C TRP A 184 32.58 12.53 28.40
N ILE A 185 31.43 12.22 27.82
CA ILE A 185 30.13 12.77 28.19
C ILE A 185 29.24 11.61 28.64
N LYS A 186 28.81 11.64 29.90
CA LYS A 186 27.96 10.63 30.52
C LYS A 186 26.49 11.05 30.44
N PHE A 187 25.63 10.18 29.94
CA PHE A 187 24.20 10.49 29.73
C PHE A 187 23.31 10.22 30.94
N ARG A 188 23.81 9.49 31.95
CA ARG A 188 23.11 9.20 33.21
C ARG A 188 24.12 8.94 34.33
N GLY A 189 23.85 9.46 35.52
CA GLY A 189 24.70 9.26 36.68
C GLY A 189 24.17 9.92 37.95
N THR A 190 25.04 10.05 38.93
CA THR A 190 24.76 10.71 40.21
C THR A 190 25.82 11.79 40.40
N THR A 191 25.40 13.00 40.77
CA THR A 191 26.27 14.12 41.10
C THR A 191 26.99 13.90 42.44
N GLN A 192 27.97 14.74 42.75
CA GLN A 192 28.75 14.64 43.98
C GLN A 192 27.90 14.80 45.26
N ASP A 193 26.80 15.56 45.18
CA ASP A 193 25.84 15.75 46.28
C ASP A 193 24.78 14.63 46.36
N GLY A 194 24.89 13.60 45.51
CA GLY A 194 24.04 12.41 45.55
C GLY A 194 22.75 12.51 44.72
N ASN A 195 22.57 13.60 43.95
CA ASN A 195 21.40 13.76 43.08
C ASN A 195 21.58 13.00 41.75
N ASN A 196 20.54 12.32 41.30
CA ASN A 196 20.58 11.65 40.00
C ASN A 196 20.34 12.63 38.86
N TYR A 197 21.06 12.44 37.75
CA TYR A 197 20.80 13.11 36.48
C TYR A 197 20.69 12.08 35.37
N GLY A 198 20.01 12.45 34.30
CA GLY A 198 19.87 11.60 33.12
C GLY A 198 19.17 12.30 31.98
N VAL A 199 19.38 11.75 30.78
CA VAL A 199 18.64 12.13 29.56
C VAL A 199 17.55 11.10 29.30
N TYR A 200 16.36 11.55 28.92
CA TYR A 200 15.25 10.67 28.50
C TYR A 200 14.51 11.27 27.30
N ILE A 201 13.76 10.43 26.59
CA ILE A 201 12.93 10.84 25.45
C ILE A 201 11.48 10.94 25.91
N ASP A 202 10.92 12.16 25.89
CA ASP A 202 9.52 12.43 26.15
C ASP A 202 8.67 12.15 24.90
N THR A 203 8.09 10.95 24.89
CA THR A 203 7.22 10.44 23.83
C THR A 203 5.79 10.99 23.89
N ALA A 204 5.44 11.79 24.91
CA ALA A 204 4.16 12.49 24.97
C ALA A 204 4.13 13.75 24.07
N THR A 205 5.28 14.12 23.50
CA THR A 205 5.42 15.20 22.53
C THR A 205 5.56 14.66 21.11
N THR A 206 5.04 15.39 20.11
CA THR A 206 5.17 15.04 18.69
C THR A 206 5.81 16.21 17.92
N PRO A 207 7.05 16.07 17.41
CA PRO A 207 7.94 14.91 17.55
C PRO A 207 8.37 14.68 19.00
N ALA A 208 8.84 13.47 19.32
CA ALA A 208 9.35 13.17 20.65
C ALA A 208 10.59 14.01 20.95
N SER A 209 10.72 14.48 22.17
CA SER A 209 11.76 15.45 22.58
C SER A 209 12.68 14.86 23.64
N PHE A 210 13.97 15.14 23.53
CA PHE A 210 14.94 14.78 24.57
C PHE A 210 14.85 15.79 25.71
N ARG A 211 14.88 15.29 26.93
CA ARG A 211 14.85 16.09 28.15
C ARG A 211 15.96 15.66 29.11
N GLY A 212 16.16 16.47 30.14
CA GLY A 212 17.15 16.22 31.17
C GLY A 212 18.55 16.69 30.81
N TYR A 213 19.55 16.11 31.48
CA TYR A 213 20.93 16.58 31.46
C TYR A 213 21.93 15.43 31.28
N ALA A 214 22.99 15.71 30.52
CA ALA A 214 24.22 14.90 30.49
C ALA A 214 25.38 15.72 31.08
N TRP A 215 26.46 15.04 31.48
CA TRP A 215 27.63 15.66 32.09
C TRP A 215 28.91 15.24 31.37
N GLY A 216 29.73 16.21 30.95
CA GLY A 216 31.07 15.93 30.42
C GLY A 216 32.18 16.48 31.30
N GLY A 217 32.62 15.69 32.26
CA GLY A 217 33.72 16.02 33.18
C GLY A 217 34.08 14.82 34.03
N ASP A 218 35.18 14.93 34.78
CA ASP A 218 35.36 14.05 35.93
C ASP A 218 34.49 14.54 37.11
N ASP A 219 34.48 13.82 38.22
CA ASP A 219 33.74 14.22 39.42
C ASP A 219 34.42 15.41 40.17
N SER A 220 35.37 16.10 39.53
CA SER A 220 36.06 17.27 40.05
C SER A 220 35.81 18.49 39.16
N LEU A 221 35.37 19.60 39.76
CA LEU A 221 35.01 20.82 39.01
C LEU A 221 36.18 21.43 38.21
N SER A 222 37.43 20.97 38.43
CA SER A 222 38.63 21.49 37.76
C SER A 222 39.00 20.80 36.44
N GLU A 223 38.37 19.68 36.08
CA GLU A 223 38.68 18.95 34.83
C GLU A 223 37.46 18.77 33.92
N ALA A 224 36.36 19.50 34.17
CA ALA A 224 35.17 19.41 33.34
C ALA A 224 35.48 19.89 31.90
N VAL A 225 35.44 18.94 30.97
CA VAL A 225 35.78 19.16 29.55
C VAL A 225 34.62 19.79 28.79
N VAL A 226 33.39 19.44 29.15
CA VAL A 226 32.15 19.91 28.51
C VAL A 226 31.14 20.48 29.51
N GLY A 227 31.16 20.02 30.75
CA GLY A 227 30.21 20.44 31.77
C GLY A 227 28.79 19.90 31.54
N TRP A 228 27.79 20.61 32.09
CA TRP A 228 26.38 20.23 31.96
C TRP A 228 25.87 20.49 30.55
N ILE A 229 25.17 19.51 29.98
CA ILE A 229 24.51 19.58 28.69
C ILE A 229 23.01 19.40 28.90
N LYS A 230 22.22 20.40 28.54
CA LYS A 230 20.76 20.39 28.62
C LYS A 230 20.15 20.15 27.24
N PHE A 231 19.23 19.19 27.14
CA PHE A 231 18.68 18.75 25.84
C PHE A 231 17.41 19.48 25.40
N SER A 232 16.79 20.26 26.28
CA SER A 232 15.63 21.10 25.97
C SER A 232 15.54 22.27 26.94
N GLY A 233 15.10 23.44 26.48
CA GLY A 233 14.89 24.59 27.35
C GLY A 233 14.38 25.82 26.60
N ILE A 234 14.48 26.97 27.24
CA ILE A 234 14.16 28.27 26.68
C ILE A 234 15.45 29.08 26.61
N THR A 235 15.71 29.71 25.48
CA THR A 235 16.84 30.63 25.27
C THR A 235 16.61 31.97 25.98
N GLN A 236 17.65 32.81 26.04
CA GLN A 236 17.56 34.14 26.65
C GLN A 236 16.51 35.05 25.97
N ASP A 237 16.28 34.89 24.67
CA ASP A 237 15.28 35.63 23.91
C ASP A 237 13.87 34.99 23.97
N GLY A 238 13.69 33.98 24.82
CA GLY A 238 12.39 33.36 25.08
C GLY A 238 11.98 32.30 24.07
N ASN A 239 12.88 31.85 23.19
CA ASN A 239 12.60 30.82 22.21
C ASN A 239 12.86 29.43 22.80
N ASP A 240 11.96 28.50 22.53
CA ASP A 240 12.20 27.09 22.87
C ASP A 240 13.34 26.53 22.01
N TYR A 241 14.17 25.71 22.63
CA TYR A 241 15.12 24.84 21.94
C TYR A 241 14.97 23.41 22.43
N GLY A 242 15.32 22.45 21.57
CA GLY A 242 15.43 21.07 21.98
C GLY A 242 16.10 20.19 20.94
N VAL A 243 16.46 18.99 21.40
CA VAL A 243 16.80 17.85 20.56
C VAL A 243 15.56 16.97 20.43
N TYR A 244 15.32 16.42 19.25
CA TYR A 244 14.11 15.69 18.90
C TYR A 244 14.42 14.40 18.16
N THR A 245 13.46 13.48 18.15
CA THR A 245 13.50 12.23 17.39
C THR A 245 12.10 11.78 16.98
N ASN A 246 12.05 10.88 16.00
CA ASN A 246 10.82 10.18 15.62
C ASN A 246 10.59 8.89 16.43
N LEU A 247 11.44 8.56 17.42
CA LEU A 247 11.16 7.48 18.37
C LEU A 247 9.91 7.78 19.19
N GLY A 248 9.05 6.79 19.39
CA GLY A 248 7.84 6.94 20.20
C GLY A 248 6.68 7.67 19.49
N ALA A 249 6.92 8.36 18.37
CA ALA A 249 5.86 8.49 17.37
C ALA A 249 5.50 7.06 16.97
N THR A 250 4.21 6.69 17.07
CA THR A 250 3.72 5.40 16.60
C THR A 250 4.40 5.12 15.27
N VAL A 251 5.32 4.13 15.25
CA VAL A 251 6.06 3.76 14.04
C VAL A 251 5.04 3.73 12.95
N SER A 252 5.22 4.59 11.95
CA SER A 252 4.19 4.79 10.95
C SER A 252 3.91 3.44 10.31
N THR A 253 2.83 2.78 10.74
CA THR A 253 2.55 1.44 10.28
C THR A 253 2.02 1.62 8.87
N PRO A 254 2.64 1.01 7.86
CA PRO A 254 2.10 1.06 6.52
C PRO A 254 0.68 0.48 6.51
N PRO A 255 -0.21 0.96 5.64
CA PRO A 255 -1.49 0.31 5.44
C PRO A 255 -1.29 -1.13 4.97
N THR A 256 -2.30 -1.98 5.16
CA THR A 256 -2.33 -3.33 4.56
C THR A 256 -3.49 -3.45 3.60
N VAL A 257 -3.34 -4.34 2.61
CA VAL A 257 -4.35 -4.55 1.56
C VAL A 257 -4.54 -6.03 1.28
N VAL A 258 -5.79 -6.43 1.10
CA VAL A 258 -6.19 -7.80 0.75
C VAL A 258 -7.04 -7.78 -0.51
N ALA A 259 -6.65 -8.55 -1.53
CA ALA A 259 -7.44 -8.71 -2.75
C ALA A 259 -8.69 -9.58 -2.49
N ASN A 260 -9.87 -9.05 -2.79
CA ASN A 260 -11.18 -9.70 -2.54
C ASN A 260 -11.81 -10.30 -3.81
N GLY A 261 -11.02 -10.50 -4.86
CA GLY A 261 -11.48 -11.02 -6.14
C GLY A 261 -11.99 -9.99 -7.14
N VAL A 262 -12.50 -10.50 -8.26
CA VAL A 262 -12.94 -9.74 -9.44
C VAL A 262 -14.42 -10.02 -9.68
N THR A 263 -15.23 -8.96 -9.75
CA THR A 263 -16.60 -9.01 -10.26
C THR A 263 -16.63 -8.38 -11.64
N GLY A 264 -17.69 -8.51 -12.42
CA GLY A 264 -17.75 -7.82 -13.70
C GLY A 264 -19.15 -7.72 -14.27
N ASP A 265 -19.38 -6.63 -14.99
CA ASP A 265 -20.53 -6.48 -15.87
C ASP A 265 -20.06 -6.68 -17.30
N PHE A 266 -20.40 -7.84 -17.84
CA PHE A 266 -20.06 -8.22 -19.21
C PHE A 266 -21.27 -8.09 -20.15
N CYS A 267 -22.36 -7.48 -19.69
CA CYS A 267 -23.72 -7.74 -20.17
C CYS A 267 -24.41 -6.58 -20.90
N ALA A 268 -23.78 -5.44 -21.09
CA ALA A 268 -24.48 -4.25 -21.57
C ALA A 268 -23.73 -3.43 -22.63
N GLN A 269 -22.52 -3.83 -23.03
CA GLN A 269 -21.67 -2.98 -23.85
C GLN A 269 -20.92 -3.71 -24.97
N SER A 270 -21.47 -4.81 -25.52
CA SER A 270 -20.84 -5.49 -26.68
C SER A 270 -20.40 -4.46 -27.74
N PRO A 271 -19.10 -4.36 -28.04
CA PRO A 271 -18.04 -5.37 -27.87
C PRO A 271 -17.17 -5.29 -26.60
N THR A 272 -17.47 -4.40 -25.65
CA THR A 272 -16.71 -4.13 -24.43
C THR A 272 -17.43 -4.64 -23.17
N GLY A 273 -16.71 -5.32 -22.29
CA GLY A 273 -17.14 -5.70 -20.94
C GLY A 273 -16.34 -4.93 -19.89
N ASN A 274 -16.70 -5.08 -18.62
CA ASN A 274 -16.00 -4.42 -17.52
C ASN A 274 -15.69 -5.40 -16.39
N ALA A 275 -14.41 -5.53 -16.06
CA ALA A 275 -13.93 -6.26 -14.89
C ALA A 275 -13.65 -5.28 -13.74
N ARG A 276 -14.30 -5.49 -12.61
CA ARG A 276 -14.17 -4.72 -11.37
C ARG A 276 -13.35 -5.48 -10.34
N PHE A 277 -12.17 -4.97 -10.04
CA PHE A 277 -11.23 -5.48 -9.04
C PHE A 277 -11.56 -4.87 -7.69
N ASN A 278 -11.73 -5.68 -6.65
CA ASN A 278 -12.13 -5.20 -5.31
C ASN A 278 -11.10 -5.64 -4.27
N TRP A 279 -10.78 -4.77 -3.32
CA TRP A 279 -9.87 -5.08 -2.22
C TRP A 279 -10.38 -4.55 -0.89
N THR A 280 -9.83 -5.08 0.22
CA THR A 280 -10.04 -4.56 1.56
C THR A 280 -8.81 -3.75 1.94
N TYR A 281 -9.03 -2.50 2.35
CA TYR A 281 -8.02 -1.63 2.93
C TYR A 281 -8.07 -1.71 4.46
N THR A 282 -6.94 -1.93 5.11
CA THR A 282 -6.81 -1.77 6.56
C THR A 282 -5.89 -0.56 6.84
N PRO A 283 -6.41 0.49 7.50
CA PRO A 283 -5.65 1.69 7.84
C PRO A 283 -4.35 1.37 8.56
N GLY A 284 -3.27 1.97 8.09
CA GLY A 284 -2.06 2.17 8.87
C GLY A 284 -2.20 3.38 9.79
N SER A 285 -1.05 3.89 10.24
CA SER A 285 -0.99 5.14 11.01
C SER A 285 -1.49 6.38 10.26
N GLY A 286 -1.36 6.43 8.92
CA GLY A 286 -1.79 7.56 8.11
C GLY A 286 -3.27 7.55 7.71
N GLY A 287 -4.09 6.75 8.39
CA GLY A 287 -5.55 6.84 8.30
C GLY A 287 -6.13 6.26 7.00
N ALA A 288 -6.94 7.06 6.29
CA ALA A 288 -7.72 6.59 5.14
C ALA A 288 -6.85 6.35 3.89
N GLN A 289 -7.31 5.47 2.99
CA GLN A 289 -6.68 5.25 1.70
C GLN A 289 -6.69 6.55 0.87
N ASN A 290 -5.56 6.89 0.28
CA ASN A 290 -5.36 8.08 -0.54
C ASN A 290 -5.09 7.76 -2.02
N GLN A 291 -4.47 6.61 -2.29
CA GLN A 291 -4.04 6.20 -3.63
C GLN A 291 -3.99 4.67 -3.73
N TYR A 292 -4.05 4.13 -4.94
CA TYR A 292 -3.78 2.73 -5.23
C TYR A 292 -3.00 2.53 -6.52
N HIS A 293 -2.40 1.34 -6.65
CA HIS A 293 -1.70 0.88 -7.84
C HIS A 293 -2.12 -0.57 -8.09
N LEU A 294 -2.78 -0.80 -9.23
CA LEU A 294 -3.30 -2.08 -9.67
C LEU A 294 -2.45 -2.61 -10.83
N GLN A 295 -2.02 -3.86 -10.71
CA GLN A 295 -1.41 -4.61 -11.79
C GLN A 295 -2.21 -5.86 -12.13
N VAL A 296 -2.45 -6.08 -13.42
CA VAL A 296 -3.04 -7.31 -13.95
C VAL A 296 -2.08 -7.90 -15.00
N TYR A 297 -1.80 -9.19 -14.91
CA TYR A 297 -0.84 -9.89 -15.76
C TYR A 297 -1.41 -11.25 -16.18
N ASP A 298 -0.94 -11.76 -17.31
CA ASP A 298 -1.29 -13.11 -17.78
C ASP A 298 -0.75 -14.16 -16.79
N VAL A 299 -1.50 -15.24 -16.54
CA VAL A 299 -1.09 -16.32 -15.63
C VAL A 299 0.24 -16.98 -15.98
N SER A 300 0.70 -16.86 -17.23
CA SER A 300 1.98 -17.39 -17.70
C SER A 300 3.20 -16.51 -17.36
N ILE A 301 2.97 -15.35 -16.74
CA ILE A 301 3.97 -14.30 -16.57
C ILE A 301 4.33 -14.11 -15.09
N ASP A 302 5.63 -13.98 -14.80
CA ASP A 302 6.13 -13.55 -13.50
C ASP A 302 5.94 -12.03 -13.32
N PRO A 303 5.16 -11.58 -12.32
CA PRO A 303 4.83 -10.18 -12.14
C PRO A 303 6.02 -9.28 -11.79
N ASP A 304 7.16 -9.84 -11.36
CA ASP A 304 8.33 -9.04 -10.99
C ASP A 304 9.30 -8.81 -12.16
N ASN A 305 9.16 -9.58 -13.25
CA ASN A 305 10.13 -9.61 -14.35
C ASN A 305 9.54 -9.28 -15.72
N SER A 306 8.25 -8.94 -15.79
CA SER A 306 7.57 -8.75 -17.07
C SER A 306 6.56 -7.60 -17.02
N PRO A 307 6.29 -6.96 -18.17
CA PRO A 307 5.27 -5.93 -18.24
C PRO A 307 3.89 -6.52 -17.90
N SER A 308 3.14 -5.80 -17.08
CA SER A 308 1.75 -6.10 -16.79
C SER A 308 0.88 -5.82 -18.02
N THR A 309 -0.20 -6.61 -18.19
CA THR A 309 -1.23 -6.36 -19.21
C THR A 309 -1.99 -5.07 -18.89
N VAL A 310 -2.19 -4.81 -17.59
CA VAL A 310 -2.80 -3.60 -17.05
C VAL A 310 -1.93 -3.06 -15.95
N ASP A 311 -1.59 -1.77 -16.05
CA ASP A 311 -0.86 -1.02 -15.04
C ASP A 311 -1.57 0.30 -14.79
N ILE A 312 -2.24 0.42 -13.64
CA ILE A 312 -3.06 1.57 -13.30
C ILE A 312 -2.64 2.10 -11.94
N THR A 313 -2.08 3.31 -11.92
CA THR A 313 -1.88 4.08 -10.69
C THR A 313 -2.96 5.17 -10.60
N SER A 314 -3.70 5.21 -9.49
CA SER A 314 -4.64 6.30 -9.26
C SER A 314 -3.90 7.60 -8.93
N LEU A 315 -4.55 8.74 -9.11
CA LEU A 315 -4.07 9.99 -8.53
C LEU A 315 -4.30 10.00 -7.01
N PRO A 316 -3.51 10.77 -6.23
CA PRO A 316 -3.80 11.04 -4.82
C PRO A 316 -5.20 11.65 -4.64
N GLY A 317 -5.86 11.34 -3.52
CA GLY A 317 -7.23 11.71 -3.20
C GLY A 317 -8.28 10.70 -3.69
N ASN A 318 -7.86 9.58 -4.29
CA ASN A 318 -8.77 8.51 -4.72
C ASN A 318 -8.80 7.37 -3.69
N SER A 319 -9.82 7.40 -2.85
CA SER A 319 -10.00 6.44 -1.75
C SER A 319 -10.85 5.21 -2.12
N SER A 320 -11.01 4.88 -3.41
CA SER A 320 -11.85 3.74 -3.81
C SER A 320 -11.17 2.41 -3.46
N SER A 321 -11.92 1.47 -2.89
CA SER A 321 -11.46 0.09 -2.67
C SER A 321 -11.76 -0.82 -3.86
N PHE A 322 -11.78 -0.23 -5.06
CA PHE A 322 -11.98 -0.92 -6.32
C PHE A 322 -11.40 -0.14 -7.51
N SER A 323 -11.17 -0.86 -8.61
CA SER A 323 -10.84 -0.31 -9.93
C SER A 323 -11.55 -1.09 -11.03
N ASN A 324 -11.84 -0.43 -12.14
CA ASN A 324 -12.55 -1.01 -13.28
C ASN A 324 -11.62 -1.08 -14.50
N VAL A 325 -11.58 -2.21 -15.18
CA VAL A 325 -10.79 -2.43 -16.40
C VAL A 325 -11.69 -2.96 -17.50
N ASN A 326 -11.53 -2.41 -18.70
CA ASN A 326 -12.31 -2.85 -19.86
C ASN A 326 -11.83 -4.21 -20.38
N VAL A 327 -12.78 -5.02 -20.84
CA VAL A 327 -12.52 -6.31 -21.50
C VAL A 327 -13.01 -6.23 -22.93
N LYS A 328 -12.17 -6.57 -23.92
CA LYS A 328 -12.48 -6.43 -25.34
C LYS A 328 -12.02 -7.64 -26.15
N THR A 329 -12.59 -7.80 -27.34
CA THR A 329 -12.18 -8.85 -28.29
C THR A 329 -10.80 -8.55 -28.92
N ALA A 330 -10.45 -7.27 -29.06
CA ALA A 330 -9.14 -6.79 -29.46
C ALA A 330 -8.68 -5.71 -28.47
N PRO A 331 -8.08 -6.10 -27.32
CA PRO A 331 -7.70 -5.13 -26.30
C PRO A 331 -6.53 -4.25 -26.75
N GLY A 332 -6.58 -2.98 -26.36
CA GLY A 332 -5.44 -2.07 -26.40
C GLY A 332 -4.59 -2.17 -25.13
N ALA A 333 -3.79 -1.13 -24.88
CA ALA A 333 -3.06 -0.99 -23.63
C ALA A 333 -4.01 -0.78 -22.45
N ASN A 334 -3.74 -1.42 -21.31
CA ASN A 334 -4.56 -1.37 -20.10
C ASN A 334 -5.99 -1.90 -20.29
N GLU A 335 -6.16 -2.88 -21.18
CA GLU A 335 -7.43 -3.58 -21.43
C GLU A 335 -7.19 -5.10 -21.42
N LEU A 336 -8.23 -5.86 -21.11
CA LEU A 336 -8.15 -7.33 -21.04
C LEU A 336 -8.78 -7.97 -22.28
N SER A 337 -8.21 -9.07 -22.75
CA SER A 337 -8.88 -9.96 -23.72
C SER A 337 -9.98 -10.77 -23.05
N TYR A 338 -11.05 -11.07 -23.79
CA TYR A 338 -11.95 -12.18 -23.48
C TYR A 338 -11.24 -13.55 -23.60
N ASN A 339 -11.81 -14.58 -22.97
CA ASN A 339 -11.34 -15.96 -22.92
C ASN A 339 -9.90 -16.13 -22.41
N ALA A 340 -9.42 -15.18 -21.63
CA ALA A 340 -8.08 -15.18 -21.08
C ALA A 340 -8.12 -15.25 -19.56
N GLU A 341 -7.06 -15.83 -19.01
CA GLU A 341 -6.89 -16.03 -17.59
C GLU A 341 -5.79 -15.11 -17.08
N TYR A 342 -6.08 -14.41 -15.99
CA TYR A 342 -5.24 -13.36 -15.47
C TYR A 342 -5.02 -13.54 -13.98
N CYS A 343 -3.96 -12.89 -13.56
CA CYS A 343 -3.56 -12.68 -12.20
C CYS A 343 -3.50 -11.19 -11.91
N TRP A 344 -3.76 -10.78 -10.66
CA TRP A 344 -3.73 -9.38 -10.29
C TRP A 344 -3.20 -9.15 -8.88
N ARG A 345 -2.63 -7.97 -8.65
CA ARG A 345 -2.21 -7.52 -7.32
C ARG A 345 -2.46 -6.02 -7.18
N VAL A 346 -2.62 -5.57 -5.95
CA VAL A 346 -2.81 -4.15 -5.62
C VAL A 346 -1.91 -3.76 -4.45
N GLU A 347 -1.33 -2.58 -4.52
CA GLU A 347 -0.74 -1.87 -3.39
C GLU A 347 -1.46 -0.52 -3.21
N VAL A 348 -1.45 0.02 -1.99
CA VAL A 348 -2.21 1.21 -1.62
C VAL A 348 -1.36 2.17 -0.80
N TRP A 349 -1.72 3.45 -0.82
CA TRP A 349 -1.11 4.47 0.02
C TRP A 349 -2.16 5.05 0.97
N ASP A 350 -1.74 5.39 2.18
CA ASP A 350 -2.55 6.12 3.15
C ASP A 350 -2.44 7.65 2.96
N GLY A 351 -3.11 8.42 3.83
CA GLY A 351 -3.12 9.88 3.80
C GLY A 351 -1.76 10.53 4.05
N ASP A 352 -0.85 9.83 4.71
CA ASP A 352 0.51 10.29 5.03
C ASP A 352 1.53 9.88 3.94
N GLY A 353 1.09 9.13 2.93
CA GLY A 353 1.93 8.66 1.83
C GLY A 353 2.68 7.36 2.15
N ASN A 354 2.33 6.66 3.23
CA ASN A 354 2.89 5.33 3.50
C ASN A 354 2.30 4.32 2.54
N LYS A 355 3.18 3.50 1.97
CA LYS A 355 2.82 2.49 0.97
C LYS A 355 2.67 1.13 1.60
N SER A 356 1.60 0.40 1.28
CA SER A 356 1.46 -1.00 1.67
C SER A 356 2.44 -1.89 0.92
N GLU A 357 2.65 -3.10 1.42
CA GLU A 357 3.11 -4.20 0.59
C GLU A 357 2.07 -4.54 -0.49
N TRP A 358 2.50 -5.21 -1.56
CA TRP A 358 1.57 -5.78 -2.54
C TRP A 358 0.65 -6.80 -1.86
N SER A 359 -0.63 -6.81 -2.24
CA SER A 359 -1.53 -7.90 -1.88
C SER A 359 -0.93 -9.23 -2.34
N LEU A 360 -0.86 -10.23 -1.46
CA LEU A 360 -0.23 -11.52 -1.73
C LEU A 360 -0.74 -12.13 -3.06
N PRO A 361 0.13 -12.34 -4.07
CA PRO A 361 -0.26 -13.01 -5.30
C PRO A 361 -0.41 -14.51 -5.02
N THR A 362 -1.64 -15.03 -5.09
CA THR A 362 -1.92 -16.48 -5.04
C THR A 362 -1.65 -17.20 -6.36
N CYS A 363 -1.04 -16.52 -7.33
CA CYS A 363 -0.90 -17.01 -8.70
C CYS A 363 0.16 -18.09 -8.92
N LEU A 364 1.19 -18.17 -8.07
CA LEU A 364 2.34 -19.07 -8.28
C LEU A 364 2.26 -20.37 -7.49
N GLY A 365 1.19 -20.61 -6.74
CA GLY A 365 0.92 -21.94 -6.19
C GLY A 365 0.14 -22.74 -7.20
N GLY A 366 0.62 -23.93 -7.58
CA GLY A 366 -0.16 -24.95 -8.30
C GLY A 366 -1.36 -25.50 -7.50
N GLY A 367 -1.96 -24.66 -6.64
CA GLY A 367 -3.25 -24.90 -6.03
C GLY A 367 -4.29 -25.03 -7.13
N GLU A 368 -5.06 -26.09 -7.01
CA GLU A 368 -6.28 -26.36 -7.76
C GLU A 368 -7.07 -25.08 -7.99
N LEU A 369 -7.56 -24.86 -9.23
CA LEU A 369 -8.45 -23.77 -9.58
C LEU A 369 -9.61 -23.75 -8.57
N ILE A 370 -9.53 -22.88 -7.56
CA ILE A 370 -10.63 -22.72 -6.63
C ILE A 370 -11.73 -22.04 -7.45
N ASP A 371 -12.84 -22.74 -7.63
CA ASP A 371 -13.99 -22.30 -8.42
C ASP A 371 -14.29 -20.81 -8.19
N ALA A 372 -14.53 -20.06 -9.27
CA ALA A 372 -14.71 -18.61 -9.26
C ALA A 372 -15.97 -18.13 -8.49
N GLY A 373 -16.63 -19.02 -7.72
CA GLY A 373 -17.64 -18.70 -6.73
C GLY A 373 -17.10 -18.54 -5.30
N SER A 374 -15.83 -18.89 -5.04
CA SER A 374 -15.13 -18.56 -3.78
C SER A 374 -14.25 -17.33 -4.03
N LEU A 375 -14.78 -16.16 -3.66
CA LEU A 375 -14.29 -14.80 -3.94
C LEU A 375 -12.95 -14.42 -3.26
N LEU A 376 -12.10 -15.38 -2.91
CA LEU A 376 -10.79 -15.11 -2.32
C LEU A 376 -9.71 -15.59 -3.29
N GLY A 377 -9.30 -14.72 -4.21
CA GLY A 377 -8.27 -15.07 -5.18
C GLY A 377 -7.79 -13.89 -6.01
N THR A 378 -6.49 -13.89 -6.29
CA THR A 378 -5.85 -12.98 -7.23
C THR A 378 -5.87 -13.49 -8.68
N ARG A 379 -6.47 -14.66 -8.93
CA ARG A 379 -6.54 -15.32 -10.24
C ARG A 379 -7.99 -15.39 -10.73
N PHE A 380 -8.26 -15.04 -11.97
CA PHE A 380 -9.60 -15.07 -12.56
C PHE A 380 -9.54 -15.29 -14.08
N ARG A 381 -10.65 -15.74 -14.66
CA ARG A 381 -10.81 -15.92 -16.11
C ARG A 381 -11.92 -15.01 -16.63
N THR A 382 -11.65 -14.27 -17.69
CA THR A 382 -12.68 -13.49 -18.39
C THR A 382 -13.65 -14.41 -19.14
N PRO A 383 -14.91 -13.99 -19.40
CA PRO A 383 -15.85 -14.77 -20.21
C PRO A 383 -15.29 -15.12 -21.58
N ARG A 384 -15.80 -16.15 -22.25
CA ARG A 384 -15.22 -16.58 -23.54
C ARG A 384 -15.45 -15.56 -24.65
N PHE A 385 -16.53 -14.80 -24.56
CA PHE A 385 -16.94 -13.82 -25.56
C PHE A 385 -17.71 -12.67 -24.88
N PRO A 386 -17.84 -11.50 -25.53
CA PRO A 386 -18.73 -10.44 -25.06
C PRO A 386 -20.17 -10.94 -25.05
N TYR A 387 -20.88 -10.75 -23.93
CA TYR A 387 -22.30 -11.04 -23.94
C TYR A 387 -23.06 -9.90 -24.63
N PRO A 388 -24.02 -10.24 -25.49
CA PRO A 388 -24.88 -9.24 -26.10
C PRO A 388 -25.82 -8.63 -25.06
N SER A 389 -26.34 -7.44 -25.36
CA SER A 389 -27.44 -6.85 -24.59
C SER A 389 -28.61 -7.85 -24.60
N VAL A 390 -29.06 -8.24 -23.42
CA VAL A 390 -30.18 -9.18 -23.28
C VAL A 390 -31.47 -8.36 -23.25
N ASP A 391 -32.33 -8.61 -24.22
CA ASP A 391 -33.70 -8.11 -24.22
C ASP A 391 -34.65 -9.25 -24.61
N PHE A 392 -35.95 -9.09 -24.32
CA PHE A 392 -36.99 -9.97 -24.81
C PHE A 392 -38.32 -9.25 -24.96
N HIS A 393 -39.19 -9.77 -25.81
CA HIS A 393 -40.59 -9.39 -25.89
C HIS A 393 -41.48 -10.61 -25.67
N TRP A 394 -42.78 -10.40 -25.59
CA TRP A 394 -43.77 -11.47 -25.55
C TRP A 394 -44.92 -11.16 -26.49
N ASP A 395 -45.59 -12.21 -26.95
CA ASP A 395 -46.82 -12.14 -27.75
C ASP A 395 -47.83 -13.16 -27.21
N PRO A 396 -49.10 -12.79 -26.99
CA PRO A 396 -49.70 -11.46 -27.17
C PRO A 396 -49.22 -10.42 -26.13
N ASP A 397 -49.22 -9.14 -26.52
CA ASP A 397 -49.12 -8.00 -25.60
C ASP A 397 -50.32 -7.05 -25.82
N PRO A 398 -51.23 -6.85 -24.84
CA PRO A 398 -51.16 -7.35 -23.46
C PRO A 398 -51.51 -8.84 -23.34
N VAL A 399 -50.94 -9.47 -22.30
CA VAL A 399 -51.23 -10.87 -21.97
C VAL A 399 -52.63 -11.00 -21.34
N VAL A 400 -53.39 -12.00 -21.80
CA VAL A 400 -54.68 -12.40 -21.23
C VAL A 400 -54.53 -13.76 -20.52
N GLU A 401 -55.23 -13.95 -19.41
CA GLU A 401 -55.23 -15.21 -18.66
C GLU A 401 -55.67 -16.41 -19.52
N SER A 402 -55.07 -17.57 -19.29
CA SER A 402 -55.28 -18.82 -20.07
C SER A 402 -54.92 -18.75 -21.57
N GLN A 403 -54.47 -17.61 -22.08
CA GLN A 403 -53.92 -17.48 -23.43
C GLN A 403 -52.48 -17.99 -23.44
N VAL A 404 -52.07 -18.63 -24.54
CA VAL A 404 -50.67 -18.98 -24.76
C VAL A 404 -49.88 -17.70 -24.97
N VAL A 405 -48.83 -17.51 -24.17
CA VAL A 405 -47.85 -16.43 -24.31
C VAL A 405 -46.54 -17.05 -24.76
N GLN A 406 -45.98 -16.50 -25.83
CA GLN A 406 -44.65 -16.83 -26.32
C GLN A 406 -43.69 -15.74 -25.88
N PHE A 407 -42.62 -16.10 -25.17
CA PHE A 407 -41.51 -15.19 -24.89
C PHE A 407 -40.44 -15.35 -25.97
N CYS A 408 -39.92 -14.21 -26.41
CA CYS A 408 -39.01 -14.11 -27.54
C CYS A 408 -37.78 -13.31 -27.14
N SER A 409 -36.65 -14.00 -27.02
CA SER A 409 -35.36 -13.32 -26.80
C SER A 409 -34.99 -12.46 -28.01
N VAL A 410 -34.57 -11.22 -27.75
CA VAL A 410 -34.20 -10.24 -28.78
C VAL A 410 -32.71 -9.99 -28.68
N GLN A 411 -32.01 -10.10 -29.82
CA GLN A 411 -30.69 -9.53 -29.96
C GLN A 411 -30.85 -8.10 -30.49
N GLU A 412 -30.26 -7.11 -29.82
CA GLU A 412 -30.13 -5.79 -30.40
C GLU A 412 -29.28 -5.92 -31.68
N VAL A 413 -29.90 -5.62 -32.83
CA VAL A 413 -29.19 -5.66 -34.11
C VAL A 413 -28.22 -4.49 -34.13
N ILE A 414 -26.93 -4.77 -33.91
CA ILE A 414 -25.87 -3.83 -34.28
C ILE A 414 -26.07 -3.55 -35.77
N ASN A 415 -26.34 -2.30 -36.16
CA ASN A 415 -26.62 -1.90 -37.54
C ASN A 415 -25.52 -2.39 -38.49
N ILE A 416 -25.73 -3.58 -39.07
CA ILE A 416 -25.00 -4.04 -40.24
C ILE A 416 -25.82 -3.54 -41.41
N ASN A 417 -25.23 -2.67 -42.22
CA ASN A 417 -25.88 -2.08 -43.39
C ASN A 417 -26.16 -3.20 -44.42
N ILE A 418 -27.37 -3.77 -44.42
CA ILE A 418 -27.79 -4.79 -45.38
C ILE A 418 -28.74 -4.13 -46.38
N ASP A 419 -28.16 -3.60 -47.46
CA ASP A 419 -28.87 -3.21 -48.67
C ASP A 419 -29.33 -4.48 -49.40
N ASN A 420 -30.55 -4.99 -49.11
CA ASN A 420 -31.49 -5.64 -50.05
C ASN A 420 -32.51 -6.55 -49.31
N PRO A 421 -33.83 -6.26 -49.34
CA PRO A 421 -34.85 -7.19 -48.87
C PRO A 421 -35.26 -8.20 -49.96
N PRO A 422 -35.50 -9.49 -49.65
CA PRO A 422 -36.16 -10.41 -50.58
C PRO A 422 -37.69 -10.29 -50.51
N VAL A 423 -38.34 -10.45 -51.67
CA VAL A 423 -39.80 -10.40 -51.88
C VAL A 423 -40.35 -11.82 -52.06
N GLY A 424 -41.46 -12.16 -51.38
CA GLY A 424 -42.39 -13.22 -51.81
C GLY A 424 -43.18 -13.93 -50.70
N PRO A 425 -44.54 -14.00 -50.75
CA PRO A 425 -45.36 -14.73 -49.79
C PRO A 425 -45.97 -16.03 -50.36
N GLY A 426 -46.33 -16.96 -49.46
CA GLY A 426 -47.24 -18.09 -49.72
C GLY A 426 -47.83 -18.62 -48.40
N PRO A 427 -49.15 -18.89 -48.30
CA PRO A 427 -49.80 -19.30 -47.06
C PRO A 427 -50.00 -20.82 -46.97
N GLU A 428 -50.28 -21.27 -45.74
CA GLU A 428 -50.78 -22.59 -45.33
C GLU A 428 -49.74 -23.68 -44.98
N ASP A 429 -49.24 -23.62 -43.74
CA ASP A 429 -49.30 -24.74 -42.78
C ASP A 429 -48.92 -24.21 -41.38
N TYR A 430 -49.77 -24.37 -40.36
CA TYR A 430 -49.42 -23.99 -38.98
C TYR A 430 -48.52 -25.05 -38.34
N SER A 431 -47.29 -25.20 -38.83
CA SER A 431 -46.19 -25.59 -37.96
C SER A 431 -45.90 -24.43 -37.03
N TYR A 432 -45.92 -24.63 -35.71
CA TYR A 432 -45.45 -23.62 -34.76
C TYR A 432 -44.01 -23.26 -35.15
N ASN A 433 -43.87 -22.07 -35.73
CA ASN A 433 -42.65 -21.64 -36.37
C ASN A 433 -41.68 -21.22 -35.26
N GLU A 434 -40.43 -21.67 -35.35
CA GLU A 434 -39.33 -21.17 -34.51
C GLU A 434 -39.10 -19.65 -34.70
N SER A 435 -39.77 -19.04 -35.68
CA SER A 435 -39.90 -17.60 -35.79
C SER A 435 -41.02 -17.08 -34.90
N CYS A 436 -40.64 -16.30 -33.88
CA CYS A 436 -41.55 -15.39 -33.20
C CYS A 436 -42.42 -14.64 -34.21
N PRO A 437 -43.72 -14.43 -33.95
CA PRO A 437 -44.59 -13.65 -34.82
C PRO A 437 -44.19 -12.18 -34.71
N ILE A 438 -43.18 -11.79 -35.46
CA ILE A 438 -42.69 -10.41 -35.50
C ILE A 438 -43.54 -9.65 -36.50
N ASP A 439 -44.01 -8.47 -36.10
CA ASP A 439 -44.45 -7.44 -37.03
C ASP A 439 -43.38 -7.28 -38.13
N PRO A 440 -43.71 -7.51 -39.42
CA PRO A 440 -42.75 -7.46 -40.50
C PRO A 440 -42.13 -6.07 -40.70
N THR A 441 -42.67 -5.02 -40.08
CA THR A 441 -42.10 -3.67 -40.07
C THR A 441 -41.04 -3.44 -38.98
N LYS A 442 -40.94 -4.35 -38.00
CA LYS A 442 -39.96 -4.32 -36.91
C LYS A 442 -39.07 -5.55 -36.99
N VAL A 443 -38.13 -5.56 -37.94
CA VAL A 443 -37.20 -6.68 -38.12
C VAL A 443 -36.32 -6.81 -36.87
N THR A 444 -36.77 -7.62 -35.94
CA THR A 444 -36.07 -7.93 -34.68
C THR A 444 -35.49 -9.32 -34.88
N LYS A 445 -34.18 -9.46 -35.06
CA LYS A 445 -33.60 -10.81 -35.14
C LYS A 445 -33.65 -11.41 -33.74
N CYS A 446 -34.49 -12.43 -33.55
CA CYS A 446 -34.34 -13.32 -32.41
C CYS A 446 -32.93 -13.90 -32.47
N TYR A 447 -32.34 -14.23 -31.31
CA TYR A 447 -31.18 -15.11 -31.30
C TYR A 447 -31.65 -16.41 -31.96
N ASN A 448 -31.48 -16.57 -33.25
CA ASN A 448 -31.80 -17.78 -33.99
C ASN A 448 -30.59 -18.07 -34.87
N ASP A 449 -30.28 -19.35 -34.93
CA ASP A 449 -29.14 -19.96 -35.59
C ASP A 449 -29.28 -19.82 -37.12
N LEU A 450 -29.19 -18.60 -37.64
CA LEU A 450 -29.47 -18.28 -39.05
C LEU A 450 -28.22 -18.06 -39.90
N SER A 451 -27.08 -18.58 -39.49
CA SER A 451 -26.00 -18.83 -40.44
C SER A 451 -25.06 -19.86 -39.86
N GLY A 452 -24.76 -20.91 -40.63
CA GLY A 452 -23.65 -21.86 -40.37
C GLY A 452 -22.25 -21.22 -40.38
N ASN A 453 -22.14 -19.96 -39.96
CA ASN A 453 -20.93 -19.22 -39.67
C ASN A 453 -20.90 -18.96 -38.15
N GLY A 454 -20.53 -19.97 -37.37
CA GLY A 454 -19.78 -19.89 -36.09
C GLY A 454 -20.25 -19.05 -34.89
N ASP A 455 -21.02 -17.97 -35.06
CA ASP A 455 -21.14 -16.92 -34.04
C ASP A 455 -22.41 -17.05 -33.18
N GLY A 456 -23.44 -17.76 -33.66
CA GLY A 456 -24.70 -17.99 -32.93
C GLY A 456 -24.65 -19.09 -31.86
N ALA A 457 -23.57 -19.88 -31.81
CA ALA A 457 -23.41 -21.05 -30.95
C ALA A 457 -22.86 -20.74 -29.54
N LEU A 458 -22.67 -19.46 -29.19
CA LEU A 458 -21.82 -19.09 -28.07
C LEU A 458 -22.54 -19.08 -26.72
N CYS A 459 -23.80 -18.63 -26.64
CA CYS A 459 -24.57 -18.69 -25.40
C CYS A 459 -25.18 -20.09 -25.18
N SER A 460 -24.56 -20.89 -24.30
CA SER A 460 -24.97 -22.29 -24.07
C SER A 460 -26.08 -22.46 -23.04
N ILE A 461 -26.41 -21.42 -22.25
CA ILE A 461 -27.52 -21.47 -21.29
C ILE A 461 -28.51 -20.34 -21.53
N TRP A 462 -29.77 -20.73 -21.67
CA TRP A 462 -30.95 -19.87 -21.55
C TRP A 462 -31.66 -20.26 -20.26
N SER A 463 -32.04 -19.30 -19.45
CA SER A 463 -32.85 -19.56 -18.26
C SER A 463 -33.86 -18.44 -18.06
N TRP A 464 -35.11 -18.80 -17.96
CA TRP A 464 -36.23 -17.93 -17.70
C TRP A 464 -36.72 -18.14 -16.28
N LEU A 465 -36.74 -17.05 -15.51
CA LEU A 465 -37.46 -16.99 -14.25
C LEU A 465 -38.76 -16.24 -14.51
N ILE A 466 -39.79 -17.03 -14.81
CA ILE A 466 -41.18 -16.57 -14.87
C ILE A 466 -41.74 -16.80 -13.47
N PRO A 467 -42.28 -15.77 -12.78
CA PRO A 467 -42.72 -15.93 -11.40
C PRO A 467 -43.74 -17.05 -11.31
N ASP A 468 -43.44 -18.00 -10.41
CA ASP A 468 -44.30 -19.13 -10.16
C ASP A 468 -44.56 -19.32 -8.65
N PRO A 469 -45.15 -18.33 -7.96
CA PRO A 469 -45.41 -18.46 -6.54
C PRO A 469 -46.49 -19.53 -6.22
N ALA A 470 -47.22 -20.07 -7.21
CA ALA A 470 -48.33 -21.01 -6.99
C ALA A 470 -48.64 -22.05 -8.10
N ASN A 471 -47.71 -22.38 -9.01
CA ASN A 471 -47.98 -23.06 -10.30
C ASN A 471 -48.84 -22.20 -11.25
N ASP A 472 -48.60 -20.89 -11.23
CA ASP A 472 -49.36 -19.87 -11.94
C ASP A 472 -48.92 -19.69 -13.39
N PHE A 473 -47.76 -20.23 -13.78
CA PHE A 473 -47.34 -20.31 -15.18
C PHE A 473 -47.07 -21.75 -15.59
N GLN A 474 -47.85 -22.26 -16.55
CA GLN A 474 -47.70 -23.61 -17.08
C GLN A 474 -46.99 -23.57 -18.42
N TYR A 475 -45.76 -24.09 -18.49
CA TYR A 475 -45.04 -24.26 -19.74
C TYR A 475 -45.82 -25.17 -20.71
N GLY A 476 -45.81 -24.80 -21.99
CA GLY A 476 -46.36 -25.66 -23.04
C GLY A 476 -45.55 -26.95 -23.22
N PHE A 477 -46.15 -27.93 -23.90
CA PHE A 477 -45.47 -29.20 -24.18
C PHE A 477 -44.17 -28.98 -24.97
N GLY A 478 -43.03 -29.47 -24.47
CA GLY A 478 -41.72 -29.27 -25.10
C GLY A 478 -41.08 -27.90 -24.84
N SER A 479 -41.77 -27.01 -24.12
CA SER A 479 -41.24 -25.75 -23.60
C SER A 479 -40.81 -25.94 -22.14
N GLY A 480 -39.96 -25.04 -21.64
CA GLY A 480 -39.47 -25.08 -20.26
C GLY A 480 -38.69 -23.83 -19.92
N SER A 481 -38.30 -23.68 -18.65
CA SER A 481 -37.52 -22.53 -18.19
C SER A 481 -36.16 -22.41 -18.88
N THR A 482 -35.64 -23.48 -19.45
CA THR A 482 -34.37 -23.48 -20.20
C THR A 482 -34.55 -23.36 -21.71
N ALA A 483 -35.80 -23.29 -22.20
CA ALA A 483 -36.05 -23.07 -23.60
C ALA A 483 -35.59 -21.68 -24.01
N LYS A 484 -35.05 -21.55 -25.23
CA LYS A 484 -34.59 -20.27 -25.79
C LYS A 484 -35.73 -19.25 -25.86
N ASN A 485 -36.86 -19.70 -26.39
CA ASN A 485 -38.10 -18.95 -26.52
C ASN A 485 -39.22 -19.78 -25.88
N PRO A 486 -39.39 -19.72 -24.55
CA PRO A 486 -40.41 -20.50 -23.87
C PRO A 486 -41.78 -19.93 -24.18
N TYR A 487 -42.76 -20.82 -24.24
CA TYR A 487 -44.16 -20.47 -24.20
C TYR A 487 -44.89 -21.24 -23.10
N GLY A 488 -46.04 -20.69 -22.72
CA GLY A 488 -46.89 -21.27 -21.69
C GLY A 488 -48.16 -20.45 -21.49
N LYS A 489 -48.86 -20.71 -20.40
CA LYS A 489 -50.11 -20.02 -20.04
C LYS A 489 -50.06 -19.58 -18.59
N PHE A 490 -50.57 -18.38 -18.33
CA PHE A 490 -50.86 -17.94 -16.97
C PHE A 490 -52.19 -18.51 -16.48
N SER A 491 -52.21 -19.03 -15.26
CA SER A 491 -53.41 -19.46 -14.55
C SER A 491 -54.39 -18.30 -14.35
N VAL A 492 -55.67 -18.62 -14.22
CA VAL A 492 -56.71 -17.61 -13.94
C VAL A 492 -56.41 -16.95 -12.59
N GLY A 493 -56.41 -15.62 -12.55
CA GLY A 493 -56.03 -14.81 -11.39
C GLY A 493 -54.53 -14.54 -11.24
N ALA A 494 -53.64 -15.14 -12.04
CA ALA A 494 -52.19 -14.94 -11.91
C ALA A 494 -51.73 -13.53 -12.31
N LEU A 495 -52.52 -12.79 -13.10
CA LEU A 495 -52.16 -11.48 -13.64
C LEU A 495 -52.81 -10.31 -12.88
N VAL A 496 -53.37 -10.55 -11.69
CA VAL A 496 -53.93 -9.50 -10.81
C VAL A 496 -52.89 -8.51 -10.30
N SER A 497 -51.61 -8.87 -10.37
CA SER A 497 -50.46 -8.02 -10.03
C SER A 497 -49.37 -8.16 -11.10
N PRO A 498 -48.54 -7.13 -11.32
CA PRO A 498 -47.44 -7.20 -12.27
C PRO A 498 -46.50 -8.38 -11.97
N GLN A 499 -46.19 -9.17 -13.00
CA GLN A 499 -45.30 -10.34 -12.90
C GLN A 499 -43.92 -10.00 -13.48
N ASN A 500 -42.85 -10.19 -12.72
CA ASN A 500 -41.49 -9.90 -13.18
C ASN A 500 -40.88 -11.10 -13.92
N VAL A 501 -40.90 -11.07 -15.24
CA VAL A 501 -40.25 -12.09 -16.07
C VAL A 501 -38.77 -11.74 -16.21
N THR A 502 -37.88 -12.67 -15.87
CA THR A 502 -36.43 -12.47 -16.01
C THR A 502 -35.85 -13.47 -17.00
N LEU A 503 -35.21 -12.95 -18.05
CA LEU A 503 -34.37 -13.74 -18.95
C LEU A 503 -32.93 -13.70 -18.43
N ARG A 504 -32.29 -14.86 -18.36
CA ARG A 504 -30.86 -15.02 -18.11
C ARG A 504 -30.21 -15.72 -19.29
N VAL A 505 -29.12 -15.14 -19.78
CA VAL A 505 -28.29 -15.70 -20.84
C VAL A 505 -26.87 -15.82 -20.31
N GLY A 506 -26.23 -16.96 -20.49
CA GLY A 506 -24.88 -17.18 -19.98
C GLY A 506 -24.19 -18.39 -20.59
N GLU A 507 -23.01 -18.70 -20.07
CA GLU A 507 -22.23 -19.89 -20.42
C GLU A 507 -22.43 -21.03 -19.41
N ASP A 508 -22.43 -22.26 -19.91
CA ASP A 508 -22.31 -23.50 -19.13
C ASP A 508 -20.84 -23.87 -19.07
N ASN A 509 -20.12 -23.25 -18.14
CA ASN A 509 -18.72 -23.51 -17.92
C ASN A 509 -18.48 -24.51 -16.78
N GLY A 510 -19.52 -25.21 -16.32
CA GLY A 510 -19.45 -26.08 -15.13
C GLY A 510 -19.24 -25.32 -13.81
N GLN A 511 -19.09 -23.98 -13.86
CA GLN A 511 -18.98 -23.10 -12.71
C GLN A 511 -20.27 -22.26 -12.62
N SER A 512 -21.22 -22.78 -11.84
CA SER A 512 -22.57 -22.24 -11.59
C SER A 512 -22.70 -20.70 -11.71
N GLY A 513 -23.05 -20.21 -12.90
CA GLY A 513 -23.75 -18.94 -13.12
C GLY A 513 -22.98 -17.63 -12.92
N LEU A 514 -21.64 -17.65 -12.88
CA LEU A 514 -20.84 -16.45 -12.58
C LEU A 514 -20.87 -15.37 -13.66
N TYR A 515 -20.99 -15.77 -14.93
CA TYR A 515 -21.09 -14.85 -16.06
C TYR A 515 -22.43 -15.06 -16.74
N SER A 516 -23.46 -14.39 -16.22
CA SER A 516 -24.78 -14.38 -16.83
C SER A 516 -25.34 -12.97 -16.90
N CYS A 517 -25.97 -12.68 -18.03
CA CYS A 517 -26.66 -11.44 -18.28
C CYS A 517 -28.11 -11.64 -17.99
N ARG A 518 -28.66 -10.75 -17.17
CA ARG A 518 -30.05 -10.81 -16.73
C ARG A 518 -30.78 -9.56 -17.18
N PHE A 519 -31.99 -9.77 -17.68
CA PHE A 519 -32.90 -8.70 -18.00
C PHE A 519 -34.28 -9.04 -17.48
N THR A 520 -34.92 -8.10 -16.78
CA THR A 520 -36.22 -8.30 -16.15
C THR A 520 -37.21 -7.28 -16.70
N LYS A 521 -38.35 -7.76 -17.20
CA LYS A 521 -39.50 -6.92 -17.58
C LYS A 521 -40.70 -7.27 -16.70
N SER A 522 -41.43 -6.24 -16.29
CA SER A 522 -42.71 -6.42 -15.61
C SER A 522 -43.81 -6.62 -16.65
N LEU A 523 -44.47 -7.77 -16.58
CA LEU A 523 -45.60 -8.15 -17.38
C LEU A 523 -46.87 -7.78 -16.62
N THR A 524 -47.61 -6.81 -17.13
CA THR A 524 -48.92 -6.42 -16.61
C THR A 524 -50.00 -7.09 -17.42
N GLY A 525 -50.93 -7.80 -16.78
CA GLY A 525 -52.08 -8.35 -17.47
C GLY A 525 -52.88 -7.25 -18.16
N GLY A 526 -53.30 -7.49 -19.40
CA GLY A 526 -54.41 -6.75 -19.97
C GLY A 526 -55.60 -7.10 -19.09
N GLY A 527 -56.18 -6.09 -18.42
CA GLY A 527 -57.22 -6.30 -17.41
C GLY A 527 -58.27 -7.32 -17.87
N LEU A 528 -58.85 -8.04 -16.90
CA LEU A 528 -59.81 -9.14 -17.11
C LEU A 528 -60.65 -8.91 -18.38
N PRO A 529 -60.68 -9.87 -19.32
CA PRO A 529 -61.47 -9.71 -20.54
C PRO A 529 -62.88 -9.34 -20.13
N LEU A 530 -63.34 -8.16 -20.53
CA LEU A 530 -64.69 -7.71 -20.22
C LEU A 530 -65.63 -8.85 -20.66
N PRO A 531 -66.60 -9.25 -19.81
CA PRO A 531 -67.52 -10.33 -20.16
C PRO A 531 -68.14 -10.00 -21.53
N LYS A 532 -68.28 -11.01 -22.40
CA LYS A 532 -68.98 -10.83 -23.67
C LYS A 532 -70.40 -10.36 -23.37
N TRP A 533 -70.62 -9.05 -23.46
CA TRP A 533 -71.95 -8.47 -23.35
C TRP A 533 -72.76 -8.96 -24.54
N ARG A 534 -73.74 -9.84 -24.28
CA ARG A 534 -74.74 -10.20 -25.27
C ARG A 534 -75.84 -9.16 -25.18
N GLU A 535 -75.91 -8.29 -26.18
CA GLU A 535 -77.04 -7.38 -26.33
C GLU A 535 -78.32 -8.22 -26.42
N ILE A 536 -79.21 -8.03 -25.46
CA ILE A 536 -80.54 -8.62 -25.49
C ILE A 536 -81.39 -7.60 -26.24
N SER A 537 -81.88 -7.96 -27.43
CA SER A 537 -82.76 -7.07 -28.19
C SER A 537 -83.95 -6.67 -27.30
N PRO A 538 -84.27 -5.37 -27.18
CA PRO A 538 -85.49 -4.96 -26.49
C PRO A 538 -86.70 -5.55 -27.22
N PHE A 539 -87.64 -6.10 -26.44
CA PHE A 539 -88.90 -6.67 -26.92
C PHE A 539 -89.80 -5.62 -27.57
#